data_AF-A0A1I0W9A9-F1
#
_entry.id   AF-A0A1I0W9A9-F1
#
_cell.length_a   1.000
_cell.length_b   1.000
_cell.length_c   1.000
_cell.angle_alpha   90.00
_cell.angle_beta   90.00
_cell.angle_gamma   90.00
#
_symmetry.space_group_name_H-M   'P 1'
#
loop_
_entity.id
_entity.type
_entity.pdbx_description
1 polymer ?
#
loop_
_entity_poly.entity_id
_entity_poly.type
_entity_poly.pdbx_seq_one_letter_code
_entity_poly.pdbx_strand_id
1 'polypeptide(L)'
;METKLTLRLDDKLIKHAKAHAERSGKSLSKMVGDFFALLDDLEPTAGQQPAKDLGLLDNLPPVTRSLLGILKPGHDVDDKRDYRAHLEEKYR
;
A
#
# COMPACT_ATOMS: atom_id res chain seq x y z
N MET A 1 -24.12 -2.97 11.06
CA MET A 1 -24.01 -3.65 12.37
C MET A 1 -22.54 -3.75 12.72
N GLU A 2 -22.13 -3.33 13.92
CA GLU A 2 -20.77 -3.58 14.40
C GLU A 2 -20.72 -4.92 15.14
N THR A 3 -19.82 -5.80 14.73
CA THR A 3 -19.57 -7.10 15.35
C THR A 3 -18.15 -7.16 15.88
N LYS A 4 -17.97 -7.77 17.06
CA LYS A 4 -16.67 -7.85 17.72
C LYS A 4 -15.97 -9.16 17.34
N LEU A 5 -14.82 -9.06 16.69
CA LEU A 5 -13.89 -10.18 16.49
C LEU A 5 -12.86 -10.21 17.63
N THR A 6 -12.68 -11.37 18.27
CA THR A 6 -11.65 -11.57 19.29
C THR A 6 -10.69 -12.64 18.83
N LEU A 7 -9.41 -12.30 18.71
CA LEU A 7 -8.34 -13.21 18.26
C LEU A 7 -7.46 -13.57 19.46
N ARG A 8 -7.06 -14.84 19.56
CA ARG A 8 -6.02 -15.30 20.49
C ARG A 8 -4.68 -15.21 19.77
N LEU A 9 -3.78 -14.39 20.28
CA LEU A 9 -2.47 -14.09 19.69
C LEU A 9 -1.45 -14.01 20.81
N ASP A 10 -0.18 -14.26 20.50
CA ASP A 10 0.90 -14.07 21.46
C ASP A 10 1.05 -12.61 21.85
N ASP A 11 1.35 -12.35 23.12
CA ASP A 11 1.52 -11.00 23.67
C ASP A 11 2.58 -10.17 22.92
N LYS A 12 3.66 -10.83 22.48
CA LYS A 12 4.71 -10.18 21.68
C LYS A 12 4.13 -9.69 20.35
N LEU A 13 3.32 -10.51 19.69
CA LEU A 13 2.68 -10.18 18.42
C LEU A 13 1.70 -9.02 18.58
N ILE A 14 0.91 -9.01 19.66
CA ILE A 14 -0.01 -7.90 19.97
C ILE A 14 0.76 -6.58 20.14
N LYS A 15 1.89 -6.59 20.85
CA LYS A 15 2.74 -5.39 21.03
C LYS A 15 3.30 -4.89 19.70
N HIS A 16 3.84 -5.79 18.88
CA HIS A 16 4.36 -5.42 17.56
C HIS A 16 3.28 -4.84 16.64
N ALA A 17 2.09 -5.45 16.63
CA ALA A 17 0.98 -4.99 15.81
C ALA A 17 0.50 -3.60 16.24
N LYS A 18 0.37 -3.33 17.54
CA LYS A 18 0.04 -1.99 18.06
C LYS A 18 1.09 -0.95 17.70
N ALA A 19 2.38 -1.25 17.90
CA ALA A 19 3.47 -0.34 17.55
C ALA A 19 3.54 -0.06 16.04
N HIS A 20 3.17 -1.02 15.20
CA HIS A 20 3.06 -0.81 13.76
C HIS A 20 1.85 0.08 13.41
N ALA A 21 0.70 -0.18 14.03
CA ALA A 21 -0.51 0.61 13.84
C ALA A 21 -0.30 2.09 14.21
N GLU A 22 0.32 2.36 15.36
CA GLU A 22 0.68 3.72 15.81
C GLU A 22 1.61 4.43 14.82
N ARG A 23 2.67 3.76 14.35
CA ARG A 23 3.58 4.32 13.33
C ARG A 23 2.87 4.66 12.02
N SER A 24 1.84 3.88 11.67
CA SER A 24 1.03 4.11 10.48
C SER A 24 -0.11 5.13 10.66
N GLY A 25 -0.33 5.63 11.89
CA GLY A 25 -1.43 6.56 12.22
C GLY A 25 -2.83 5.93 12.15
N LYS A 26 -2.94 4.59 12.17
CA LYS A 26 -4.21 3.85 12.11
C LYS A 26 -4.42 3.05 13.39
N SER A 27 -5.67 2.82 13.79
CA SER A 27 -5.97 1.85 14.85
C SER A 27 -5.72 0.43 14.37
N LEU A 28 -5.38 -0.47 15.30
CA LEU A 28 -5.18 -1.89 14.98
C LEU A 28 -6.46 -2.52 14.40
N SER A 29 -7.64 -2.14 14.91
CA SER A 29 -8.93 -2.60 14.38
C SER A 29 -9.15 -2.17 12.92
N LYS A 30 -8.80 -0.92 12.58
CA LYS A 30 -8.89 -0.42 11.20
C LYS A 30 -7.91 -1.15 10.27
N MET A 31 -6.68 -1.38 10.72
CA MET A 31 -5.68 -2.12 9.94
C MET A 31 -6.12 -3.55 9.61
N VAL A 32 -6.73 -4.23 10.58
CA VAL A 32 -7.27 -5.59 10.37
C VAL A 32 -8.52 -5.58 9.49
N GLY A 33 -9.39 -4.57 9.64
CA GLY A 33 -10.55 -4.37 8.77
C GLY A 33 -10.14 -4.13 7.31
N ASP A 34 -9.16 -3.25 7.08
CA ASP A 34 -8.57 -3.02 5.76
C ASP A 34 -8.03 -4.33 5.15
N PHE A 35 -7.33 -5.16 5.95
CA PHE A 35 -6.82 -6.45 5.49
C PHE A 35 -7.92 -7.44 5.12
N PHE A 36 -8.98 -7.57 5.93
CA PHE A 36 -10.09 -8.47 5.59
C PHE A 36 -10.86 -8.01 4.35
N ALA A 37 -10.98 -6.69 4.12
CA ALA A 37 -11.56 -6.17 2.88
C ALA A 37 -10.76 -6.60 1.64
N LEU A 38 -9.43 -6.79 1.75
CA LEU A 38 -8.60 -7.33 0.66
C LEU A 38 -8.80 -8.83 0.42
N LEU A 39 -9.22 -9.61 1.43
CA LEU A 39 -9.30 -11.06 1.29
C LEU A 39 -10.53 -11.53 0.52
N ASP A 40 -11.64 -10.80 0.60
CA ASP A 40 -12.93 -11.30 0.11
C ASP A 40 -13.41 -10.65 -1.21
N ASP A 41 -12.61 -9.81 -1.89
CA ASP A 41 -13.11 -8.90 -2.96
C ASP A 41 -14.38 -8.10 -2.54
N LEU A 42 -14.67 -8.09 -1.24
CA LEU A 42 -15.85 -7.49 -0.65
C LEU A 42 -15.64 -5.99 -0.71
N GLU A 43 -16.56 -5.33 -1.41
CA GLU A 43 -16.70 -3.88 -1.38
C GLU A 43 -16.61 -3.39 0.08
N PRO A 44 -15.81 -2.35 0.37
CA PRO A 44 -15.65 -1.85 1.73
C PRO A 44 -17.03 -1.52 2.30
N THR A 45 -17.39 -2.18 3.38
CA THR A 45 -18.71 -2.06 3.97
C THR A 45 -18.81 -0.72 4.72
N ALA A 46 -19.80 0.08 4.33
CA ALA A 46 -20.41 1.20 5.05
C ALA A 46 -19.45 2.24 5.66
N GLY A 47 -19.11 3.26 4.86
CA GLY A 47 -18.50 4.51 5.32
C GLY A 47 -17.24 4.93 4.56
N GLN A 48 -16.67 4.02 3.77
CA GLN A 48 -15.59 4.33 2.85
C GLN A 48 -16.03 3.77 1.50
N GLN A 49 -16.31 4.66 0.55
CA GLN A 49 -16.71 4.23 -0.79
C GLN A 49 -15.69 3.21 -1.32
N PRO A 50 -16.16 2.09 -1.89
CA PRO A 50 -15.30 1.29 -2.75
C PRO A 50 -14.75 2.20 -3.84
N ALA A 51 -13.44 2.37 -3.83
CA ALA A 51 -12.71 2.85 -4.99
C ALA A 51 -12.68 1.76 -6.08
N LYS A 52 -13.81 1.10 -6.37
CA LYS A 52 -13.89 0.14 -7.48
C LYS A 52 -13.95 0.83 -8.84
N ASP A 53 -14.25 2.14 -8.89
CA ASP A 53 -14.08 2.95 -10.10
C ASP A 53 -13.38 4.31 -9.88
N LEU A 54 -12.97 4.64 -8.65
CA LEU A 54 -12.20 5.85 -8.34
C LEU A 54 -10.74 5.49 -8.00
N GLY A 55 -10.06 4.96 -9.01
CA GLY A 55 -8.61 4.90 -9.15
C GLY A 55 -7.83 4.22 -8.01
N LEU A 56 -7.14 3.11 -8.34
CA LEU A 56 -5.87 2.76 -7.66
C LEU A 56 -5.01 4.02 -7.40
N LEU A 57 -5.09 4.97 -8.33
CA LEU A 57 -4.57 6.35 -8.34
C LEU A 57 -4.79 7.16 -7.06
N ASP A 58 -5.98 7.09 -6.45
CA ASP A 58 -6.35 7.95 -5.32
C ASP A 58 -6.04 7.34 -3.95
N ASN A 59 -5.86 6.02 -3.89
CA ASN A 59 -5.47 5.27 -2.68
C ASN A 59 -3.99 4.88 -2.63
N LEU A 60 -3.16 5.35 -3.57
CA LEU A 60 -1.72 5.13 -3.51
C LEU A 60 -1.10 5.88 -2.32
N PRO A 61 -0.15 5.25 -1.59
CA PRO A 61 0.71 5.97 -0.67
C PRO A 61 1.34 7.20 -1.35
N PRO A 62 1.58 8.32 -0.63
CA PRO A 62 2.03 9.59 -1.23
C PRO A 62 3.24 9.44 -2.16
N VAL A 63 4.19 8.58 -1.77
CA VAL A 63 5.38 8.25 -2.56
C VAL A 63 4.98 7.58 -3.87
N THR A 64 4.18 6.53 -3.84
CA THR A 64 3.78 5.80 -5.04
C THR A 64 2.90 6.64 -5.96
N ARG A 65 2.05 7.53 -5.39
CA ARG A 65 1.26 8.51 -6.16
C ARG A 65 2.16 9.48 -6.93
N SER A 66 3.26 9.94 -6.33
CA SER A 66 4.22 10.83 -6.99
C SER A 66 5.00 10.14 -8.13
N LEU A 67 5.17 8.82 -8.06
CA LEU A 67 5.91 8.04 -9.07
C LEU A 67 5.06 7.64 -10.28
N LEU A 68 3.75 7.67 -10.12
CA LEU A 68 2.82 7.26 -11.15
C LEU A 68 2.80 8.28 -12.30
N GLY A 69 2.95 7.79 -13.54
CA GLY A 69 2.93 8.61 -14.75
C GLY A 69 4.30 9.20 -15.13
N ILE A 70 5.34 8.96 -14.33
CA ILE A 70 6.73 9.31 -14.68
C ILE A 70 7.18 8.56 -15.94
N LEU A 71 6.81 7.27 -16.05
CA LEU A 71 7.08 6.48 -17.24
C LEU A 71 5.96 6.70 -18.26
N LYS A 72 6.27 7.45 -19.31
CA LYS A 72 5.34 7.67 -20.43
C LYS A 72 5.20 6.38 -21.25
N PRO A 73 3.98 5.93 -21.57
CA PRO A 73 3.81 4.80 -22.47
C PRO A 73 4.41 5.12 -23.85
N GLY A 74 5.18 4.19 -24.40
CA GLY A 74 5.88 4.35 -25.68
C GLY A 74 7.32 4.88 -25.57
N HIS A 75 7.87 5.02 -24.36
CA HIS A 75 9.30 5.22 -24.21
C HIS A 75 10.04 3.89 -24.39
N ASP A 76 10.83 3.77 -25.45
CA ASP A 76 11.74 2.64 -25.67
C ASP A 76 12.92 2.78 -24.70
N VAL A 77 12.73 2.27 -23.49
CA VAL A 77 13.78 2.27 -22.46
C VAL A 77 14.66 1.04 -22.70
N ASP A 78 15.84 1.25 -23.26
CA ASP A 78 16.88 0.21 -23.27
C ASP A 78 17.57 0.22 -21.89
N ASP A 79 16.89 -0.41 -20.92
CA ASP A 79 17.30 -0.50 -19.52
C ASP A 79 18.79 -0.87 -19.37
N LYS A 80 19.30 -1.76 -20.23
CA LYS A 80 20.69 -2.24 -20.14
C LYS A 80 21.68 -1.19 -20.58
N ARG A 81 21.42 -0.51 -21.69
CA ARG A 81 22.31 0.53 -22.21
C ARG A 81 22.31 1.74 -21.29
N ASP A 82 21.14 2.17 -20.86
CA ASP A 82 20.98 3.36 -20.01
C ASP A 82 21.58 3.11 -18.61
N TYR A 83 21.42 1.91 -18.06
CA TYR A 83 22.09 1.52 -16.82
C TYR A 83 23.63 1.53 -16.95
N ARG A 84 24.16 1.04 -18.07
CA ARG A 84 25.61 0.99 -18.32
C ARG A 84 26.21 2.38 -18.47
N ALA A 85 25.55 3.26 -19.22
CA ALA A 85 25.96 4.66 -19.36
C ALA A 85 25.95 5.40 -18.00
N HIS A 86 24.92 5.20 -17.19
CA HIS A 86 24.87 5.77 -15.84
C HIS A 86 26.02 5.27 -14.94
N LEU A 87 26.37 3.97 -15.00
CA LEU A 87 27.51 3.45 -14.25
C LEU A 87 28.84 4.07 -14.73
N GLU A 88 29.03 4.20 -16.04
CA GLU A 88 30.22 4.82 -16.61
C GLU A 88 30.37 6.28 -16.19
N GLU A 89 29.28 7.06 -16.13
CA GLU A 89 29.29 8.45 -15.66
C GLU A 89 29.51 8.56 -14.15
N LYS A 90 28.89 7.69 -13.36
CA LYS A 90 29.00 7.70 -11.89
C LYS A 90 30.40 7.37 -11.37
N TYR A 91 31.13 6.51 -12.08
CA TYR A 91 32.48 6.06 -11.70
C TYR A 91 33.59 6.74 -12.51
N ARG A 92 33.26 7.80 -13.24
CA ARG A 92 34.25 8.68 -13.88
C ARG A 92 34.76 9.72 -12.90
#